data_AF-A0A1X2IDS7-F1
#
_entry.id   AF-A0A1X2IDS7-F1
#
_cell.length_a   1.000
_cell.length_b   1.000
_cell.length_c   1.000
_cell.angle_alpha   90.00
_cell.angle_beta   90.00
_cell.angle_gamma   90.00
#
_symmetry.space_group_name_H-M   'P 1'
#
loop_
_entity.id
_entity.type
_entity.pdbx_description
1 polymer ?
#
loop_
_entity_poly.entity_id
_entity_poly.type
_entity_poly.pdbx_seq_one_letter_code
_entity_poly.pdbx_strand_id
1 'polypeptide(L)'
;MFPFRRIQVILLLVIVIGMTGFLYRWHSLHDPSNWLSPTMYDKDDNQDLVLKRKLIDEKYCGGPCRFILPLFIMEQESKAQMHFRQLAFMSGLVNRTVVLPNVGGSRLGACLDNDFEFYYSRSWAVKNQDHFQHITMNDFRQWLLERQAIDRPGTSQSMHIHVNLRGHAVEPNNCFASQHLLNMNGLPERRLYLNETANPLKRLYYEDAVKDFFLGVYRDAESGESVQDEITDKIEVLSVYYDRRFPFVHNPAAETPIPYSEQVTSQADAIAKELSPYWAVHWRTERVEPASNLVGCAHALVDYFDTRAPLLSALHNITSTSMEEDDDDDDKSNLDKELQHHQQQQKQPTLFLLTDYPHVFDEKDVDEAIANNGTTKKMKPASASFSPNSLTISHHQAIQYVYKHLQVHVTHLAEQSPSATSSASSPPANWTVVPIPYDIAKHDPGWLGILDKLLAMRADGFLAGQPSVCGRKSSFTNQIMNQRLDHPRTNVIDYFDLPKPSQQDDLDE
;
A
#
# COMPACT_ATOMS: atom_id res chain seq x y z
N MET A 1 -59.74 8.27 -24.13
CA MET A 1 -58.26 8.31 -24.26
C MET A 1 -57.56 8.81 -22.98
N PHE A 2 -57.96 8.34 -21.78
CA PHE A 2 -57.37 8.79 -20.50
C PHE A 2 -56.80 7.72 -19.54
N PRO A 3 -56.74 6.39 -19.84
CA PRO A 3 -56.20 5.44 -18.84
C PRO A 3 -54.67 5.27 -18.89
N PHE A 4 -54.00 5.66 -19.98
CA PHE A 4 -52.58 5.32 -20.18
C PHE A 4 -51.59 6.16 -19.34
N ARG A 5 -51.92 7.43 -19.07
CA ARG A 5 -51.04 8.31 -18.27
C ARG A 5 -50.98 7.95 -16.79
N ARG A 6 -52.02 7.34 -16.23
CA ARG A 6 -52.04 6.94 -14.81
C ARG A 6 -51.15 5.72 -14.55
N ILE A 7 -51.12 4.76 -15.48
CA ILE A 7 -50.29 3.56 -15.35
C ILE A 7 -48.80 3.92 -15.42
N GLN A 8 -48.40 4.85 -16.30
CA GLN A 8 -47.01 5.29 -16.40
C GLN A 8 -46.52 6.03 -15.15
N VAL A 9 -47.36 6.85 -14.51
CA VAL A 9 -47.01 7.54 -13.26
C VAL A 9 -46.88 6.56 -12.09
N ILE A 10 -47.75 5.55 -12.02
CA ILE A 10 -47.67 4.50 -10.99
C ILE A 10 -46.41 3.66 -11.19
N LEU A 11 -46.08 3.27 -12.42
CA LEU A 11 -44.86 2.50 -12.71
C LEU A 11 -43.59 3.29 -12.38
N LEU A 12 -43.56 4.59 -12.68
CA LEU A 12 -42.45 5.47 -12.31
C LEU A 12 -42.30 5.61 -10.79
N LEU A 13 -43.41 5.75 -10.05
CA LEU A 13 -43.39 5.78 -8.59
C LEU A 13 -42.91 4.45 -7.99
N VAL A 14 -43.35 3.31 -8.51
CA VAL A 14 -42.91 1.99 -8.03
C VAL A 14 -41.42 1.76 -8.34
N ILE A 15 -40.91 2.23 -9.48
CA ILE A 15 -39.49 2.14 -9.81
C ILE A 15 -38.66 3.06 -8.91
N VAL A 16 -39.11 4.29 -8.64
CA VAL A 16 -38.40 5.22 -7.75
C VAL A 16 -38.38 4.69 -6.31
N ILE A 17 -39.51 4.18 -5.80
CA ILE A 17 -39.59 3.59 -4.44
C ILE A 17 -38.78 2.27 -4.37
N GLY A 18 -38.79 1.47 -5.44
CA GLY A 18 -37.98 0.26 -5.54
C GLY A 18 -36.47 0.54 -5.56
N MET A 19 -36.03 1.61 -6.24
CA MET A 19 -34.62 1.99 -6.25
C MET A 19 -34.15 2.66 -4.96
N THR A 20 -35.01 3.39 -4.25
CA THR A 20 -34.64 3.95 -2.93
C THR A 20 -34.65 2.87 -1.84
N GLY A 21 -35.58 1.91 -1.89
CA GLY A 21 -35.67 0.80 -0.93
C GLY A 21 -34.56 -0.25 -1.06
N PHE A 22 -33.98 -0.44 -2.25
CA PHE A 22 -32.89 -1.41 -2.46
C PHE A 22 -31.49 -0.86 -2.13
N LEU A 23 -31.31 0.45 -1.97
CA LEU A 23 -29.99 1.05 -1.81
C LEU A 23 -29.48 1.13 -0.38
N TYR A 24 -30.31 0.99 0.65
CA TYR A 24 -29.85 1.09 2.04
C TYR A 24 -30.60 0.13 2.96
N ARG A 25 -30.18 -1.14 2.94
CA ARG A 25 -30.55 -2.09 3.99
C ARG A 25 -29.63 -1.89 5.19
N TRP A 26 -29.88 -0.83 5.95
CA TRP A 26 -29.32 -0.71 7.30
C TRP A 26 -29.94 -1.82 8.14
N HIS A 27 -29.12 -2.64 8.79
CA HIS A 27 -29.66 -3.55 9.80
C HIS A 27 -30.27 -2.69 10.91
N SER A 28 -31.55 -2.93 11.19
CA SER A 28 -32.30 -2.26 12.25
C SER A 28 -31.49 -2.35 13.54
N LEU A 29 -31.02 -1.20 14.04
CA LEU A 29 -30.47 -1.14 15.38
C LEU A 29 -31.62 -1.52 16.35
N HIS A 30 -31.33 -2.44 17.27
CA HIS A 30 -32.27 -2.76 18.34
C HIS A 30 -32.57 -1.51 19.17
N ASP A 31 -33.85 -1.38 19.53
CA ASP A 31 -34.49 -0.37 20.36
C ASP A 31 -33.52 0.51 21.20
N PRO A 32 -33.42 1.83 20.92
CA PRO A 32 -32.54 2.75 21.63
C PRO A 32 -32.93 2.98 23.11
N SER A 33 -34.07 2.48 23.58
CA SER A 33 -34.56 2.73 24.94
C SER A 33 -33.80 2.01 26.07
N ASN A 34 -33.01 0.98 25.75
CA ASN A 34 -32.21 0.22 26.74
C ASN A 34 -30.72 0.62 26.79
N TRP A 35 -30.30 1.60 26.00
CA TRP A 35 -28.92 2.08 26.04
C TRP A 35 -28.79 3.01 27.23
N LEU A 36 -27.99 2.59 28.22
CA LEU A 36 -27.56 3.46 29.32
C LEU A 36 -27.04 4.76 28.69
N SER A 37 -27.73 5.86 28.97
CA SER A 37 -27.33 7.19 28.50
C SER A 37 -25.85 7.37 28.83
N PRO A 38 -24.98 7.65 27.84
CA PRO A 38 -23.55 7.83 28.08
C PRO A 38 -23.34 9.21 28.67
N THR A 39 -23.86 9.41 29.87
CA THR A 39 -23.29 10.31 30.86
C THR A 39 -22.22 9.52 31.59
N MET A 40 -21.20 9.04 30.85
CA MET A 40 -20.29 7.99 31.32
C MET A 40 -19.36 8.44 32.45
N TYR A 41 -19.15 9.74 32.63
CA TYR A 41 -18.29 10.30 33.68
C TYR A 41 -18.89 11.53 34.37
N ASP A 42 -19.54 12.42 33.62
CA ASP A 42 -19.86 13.77 34.12
C ASP A 42 -20.86 13.84 35.29
N LYS A 43 -21.68 12.81 35.54
CA LYS A 43 -22.64 12.83 36.65
C LYS A 43 -21.99 12.54 38.02
N ASP A 44 -20.92 11.76 38.02
CA ASP A 44 -20.24 11.31 39.24
C ASP A 44 -18.91 12.04 39.49
N ASP A 45 -18.51 12.90 38.54
CA ASP A 45 -17.26 13.67 38.62
C ASP A 45 -17.40 14.88 39.53
N ASN A 46 -16.50 14.99 40.50
CA ASN A 46 -16.31 16.23 41.22
C ASN A 46 -15.53 17.26 40.36
N GLN A 47 -15.53 18.52 40.78
CA GLN A 47 -14.87 19.60 40.05
C GLN A 47 -13.36 19.37 39.84
N ASP A 48 -12.69 18.67 40.76
CA ASP A 48 -11.26 18.34 40.65
C ASP A 48 -10.99 17.33 39.53
N LEU A 49 -11.81 16.29 39.39
CA LEU A 49 -11.69 15.31 38.30
C LEU A 49 -11.96 15.94 36.93
N VAL A 50 -12.98 16.80 36.84
CA VAL A 50 -13.28 17.56 35.61
C VAL A 50 -12.08 18.43 35.21
N LEU A 51 -11.46 19.12 36.19
CA LEU A 51 -10.28 19.95 35.94
C LEU A 51 -9.07 19.11 35.53
N LYS A 52 -8.81 17.98 36.19
CA LYS A 52 -7.72 17.06 35.83
C LYS A 52 -7.86 16.51 34.42
N ARG A 53 -9.06 16.06 34.04
CA ARG A 53 -9.36 15.65 32.65
C ARG A 53 -9.06 16.77 31.67
N LYS A 54 -9.57 17.98 31.94
CA LYS A 54 -9.34 19.14 31.07
C LYS A 54 -7.86 19.46 30.92
N LEU A 55 -7.07 19.39 32.00
CA LEU A 55 -5.62 19.64 31.94
C LEU A 55 -4.88 18.58 31.10
N ILE A 56 -5.29 17.31 31.21
CA ILE A 56 -4.76 16.23 30.36
C ILE A 56 -5.13 16.51 28.90
N ASP A 57 -6.38 16.80 28.59
CA ASP A 57 -6.82 17.04 27.21
C ASP A 57 -6.15 18.28 26.60
N GLU A 58 -6.03 19.37 27.37
CA GLU A 58 -5.33 20.59 26.96
C GLU A 58 -3.86 20.32 26.60
N LYS A 59 -3.18 19.46 27.38
CA LYS A 59 -1.78 19.09 27.14
C LYS A 59 -1.57 18.41 25.78
N TYR A 60 -2.50 17.56 25.35
CA TYR A 60 -2.35 16.76 24.13
C TYR A 60 -3.08 17.33 22.90
N CYS A 61 -4.17 18.07 23.11
CA CYS A 61 -5.06 18.52 22.04
C CYS A 61 -5.33 20.04 22.04
N GLY A 62 -4.87 20.79 23.06
CA GLY A 62 -5.18 22.22 23.21
C GLY A 62 -6.67 22.50 23.49
N GLY A 63 -7.39 21.49 23.99
CA GLY A 63 -8.81 21.49 24.23
C GLY A 63 -9.33 20.05 24.40
N PRO A 64 -10.65 19.82 24.38
CA PRO A 64 -11.21 18.48 24.49
C PRO A 64 -10.67 17.54 23.41
N CYS A 65 -10.10 16.41 23.83
CA CYS A 65 -9.54 15.45 22.90
C CYS A 65 -10.62 14.62 22.20
N ARG A 66 -10.66 14.68 20.86
CA ARG A 66 -11.53 13.84 20.02
C ARG A 66 -10.69 13.21 18.92
N PHE A 67 -10.64 11.89 18.88
CA PHE A 67 -9.73 11.14 18.03
C PHE A 67 -10.45 10.28 16.98
N ILE A 68 -9.81 10.14 15.83
CA ILE A 68 -9.97 8.99 14.92
C ILE A 68 -8.73 8.13 15.08
N LEU A 69 -8.92 6.90 15.55
CA LEU A 69 -7.87 5.89 15.70
C LEU A 69 -7.97 4.87 14.56
N PRO A 70 -7.08 4.88 13.55
CA PRO A 70 -7.03 3.84 12.53
C PRO A 70 -6.57 2.53 13.18
N LEU A 71 -7.51 1.70 13.58
CA LEU A 71 -7.22 0.49 14.34
C LEU A 71 -6.58 -0.57 13.44
N PHE A 72 -7.14 -0.75 12.25
CA PHE A 72 -6.55 -1.59 11.21
C PHE A 72 -7.01 -1.19 9.82
N ILE A 73 -6.05 -1.06 8.90
CA ILE A 73 -6.31 -0.87 7.47
C ILE A 73 -5.99 -2.18 6.76
N MET A 74 -7.01 -2.76 6.12
CA MET A 74 -6.96 -4.10 5.52
C MET A 74 -6.02 -4.24 4.31
N GLU A 75 -5.73 -3.14 3.63
CA GLU A 75 -4.85 -3.12 2.46
C GLU A 75 -3.37 -3.13 2.86
N GLN A 76 -2.49 -3.34 1.88
CA GLN A 76 -1.03 -3.29 2.07
C GLN A 76 -0.44 -1.98 1.55
N GLU A 77 0.68 -1.58 2.16
CA GLU A 77 1.53 -0.40 1.96
C GLU A 77 0.94 0.63 0.98
N SER A 78 1.13 0.47 -0.33
CA SER A 78 0.73 1.42 -1.38
C SER A 78 -0.74 1.84 -1.30
N LYS A 79 -1.61 0.88 -1.00
CA LYS A 79 -3.04 1.07 -0.80
C LYS A 79 -3.36 1.46 0.63
N ALA A 80 -2.68 0.86 1.61
CA ALA A 80 -2.84 1.20 3.02
C ALA A 80 -2.58 2.70 3.29
N GLN A 81 -1.48 3.26 2.77
CA GLN A 81 -1.17 4.68 2.89
C GLN A 81 -2.21 5.55 2.17
N MET A 82 -2.77 5.09 1.05
CA MET A 82 -3.85 5.79 0.38
C MET A 82 -5.07 5.89 1.29
N HIS A 83 -5.50 4.78 1.87
CA HIS A 83 -6.65 4.78 2.78
C HIS A 83 -6.41 5.56 4.07
N PHE A 84 -5.19 5.54 4.60
CA PHE A 84 -4.86 6.36 5.77
C PHE A 84 -4.98 7.86 5.48
N ARG A 85 -4.51 8.34 4.31
CA ARG A 85 -4.71 9.75 3.90
C ARG A 85 -6.19 10.12 3.86
N GLN A 86 -7.05 9.24 3.34
CA GLN A 86 -8.49 9.47 3.27
C GLN A 86 -9.10 9.58 4.67
N LEU A 87 -8.67 8.74 5.62
CA LEU A 87 -9.09 8.82 7.02
C LEU A 87 -8.58 10.10 7.72
N ALA A 88 -7.35 10.53 7.43
CA ALA A 88 -6.79 11.75 7.99
C ALA A 88 -7.55 12.99 7.52
N PHE A 89 -7.80 13.14 6.22
CA PHE A 89 -8.60 14.26 5.71
C PHE A 89 -10.05 14.20 6.21
N MET A 90 -10.64 13.01 6.30
CA MET A 90 -11.96 12.84 6.89
C MET A 90 -12.00 13.26 8.37
N SER A 91 -10.92 13.06 9.13
CA SER A 91 -10.84 13.51 10.53
C SER A 91 -11.01 15.03 10.64
N GLY A 92 -10.39 15.79 9.73
CA GLY A 92 -10.58 17.23 9.63
C GLY A 92 -12.03 17.63 9.35
N LEU A 93 -12.69 16.93 8.42
CA LEU A 93 -14.10 17.18 8.06
C LEU A 93 -15.09 16.92 9.20
N VAL A 94 -14.71 16.08 10.18
CA VAL A 94 -15.52 15.78 11.37
C VAL A 94 -14.94 16.39 12.65
N ASN A 95 -14.00 17.33 12.53
CA ASN A 95 -13.35 18.03 13.64
C ASN A 95 -12.77 17.08 14.71
N ARG A 96 -12.00 16.09 14.27
CA ARG A 96 -11.28 15.12 15.11
C ARG A 96 -9.80 15.09 14.73
N THR A 97 -8.96 14.89 15.73
CA THR A 97 -7.52 14.64 15.57
C THR A 97 -7.31 13.21 15.07
N VAL A 98 -6.58 13.02 13.98
CA VAL A 98 -6.20 11.67 13.54
C VAL A 98 -4.99 11.18 14.35
N VAL A 99 -5.05 9.94 14.83
CA VAL A 99 -3.87 9.28 15.42
C VAL A 99 -3.03 8.72 14.28
N LEU A 100 -1.76 9.10 14.21
CA LEU A 100 -0.81 8.49 13.27
C LEU A 100 -0.64 7.00 13.65
N PRO A 101 -1.00 6.06 12.77
CA PRO A 101 -0.99 4.64 13.09
C PRO A 101 0.43 4.09 13.14
N ASN A 102 0.58 2.97 13.84
CA ASN A 102 1.79 2.16 13.75
C ASN A 102 1.85 1.43 12.40
N VAL A 103 3.03 0.91 12.07
CA VAL A 103 3.34 0.16 10.86
C VAL A 103 3.95 -1.20 11.19
N GLY A 104 3.72 -2.16 10.30
CA GLY A 104 4.09 -3.55 10.52
C GLY A 104 3.70 -4.43 9.34
N GLY A 105 4.63 -5.19 8.76
CA GLY A 105 4.35 -6.18 7.73
C GLY A 105 3.66 -5.60 6.49
N SER A 106 4.09 -4.41 6.04
CA SER A 106 3.44 -3.63 4.98
C SER A 106 2.02 -3.18 5.32
N ARG A 107 1.64 -3.01 6.59
CA ARG A 107 0.30 -2.57 7.00
C ARG A 107 0.38 -1.34 7.90
N LEU A 108 -0.79 -0.73 8.10
CA LEU A 108 -1.03 0.41 8.97
C LEU A 108 -2.14 0.05 9.97
N GLY A 109 -1.91 0.31 11.25
CA GLY A 109 -2.88 0.01 12.30
C GLY A 109 -2.35 0.37 13.68
N ALA A 110 -3.21 0.41 14.68
CA ALA A 110 -2.83 0.92 15.98
C ALA A 110 -2.01 -0.04 16.84
N CYS A 111 -2.09 -1.34 16.53
CA CYS A 111 -1.49 -2.42 17.31
C CYS A 111 -0.31 -3.09 16.61
N LEU A 112 0.35 -2.38 15.68
CA LEU A 112 1.54 -2.84 14.98
C LEU A 112 2.81 -2.40 15.72
N ASP A 113 3.92 -3.05 15.40
CA ASP A 113 5.13 -3.04 16.24
C ASP A 113 5.96 -1.75 16.14
N ASN A 114 5.89 -1.03 15.02
CA ASN A 114 6.74 0.13 14.75
C ASN A 114 5.92 1.42 14.65
N ASP A 115 6.50 2.54 15.08
CA ASP A 115 5.86 3.86 14.92
C ASP A 115 5.71 4.24 13.44
N PHE A 116 4.81 5.18 13.15
CA PHE A 116 4.55 5.70 11.80
C PHE A 116 5.84 6.09 11.04
N GLU A 117 6.79 6.70 11.76
CA GLU A 117 8.05 7.20 11.24
C GLU A 117 9.02 6.12 10.76
N PHE A 118 8.79 4.87 11.13
CA PHE A 118 9.58 3.76 10.65
C PHE A 118 9.44 3.60 9.12
N TYR A 119 8.24 3.84 8.58
CA TYR A 119 8.00 3.83 7.12
C TYR A 119 7.92 5.22 6.52
N TYR A 120 7.27 6.17 7.18
CA TYR A 120 6.80 7.41 6.56
C TYR A 120 7.37 8.67 7.21
N SER A 121 7.41 9.78 6.48
CA SER A 121 7.83 11.07 7.05
C SER A 121 6.67 11.74 7.78
N ARG A 122 6.86 12.05 9.08
CA ARG A 122 5.92 12.88 9.87
C ARG A 122 5.68 14.25 9.24
N SER A 123 6.63 14.77 8.45
CA SER A 123 6.50 16.06 7.78
C SER A 123 5.25 16.17 6.91
N TRP A 124 4.74 15.06 6.39
CA TRP A 124 3.47 15.03 5.66
C TRP A 124 2.29 15.49 6.51
N ALA A 125 2.17 15.01 7.75
CA ALA A 125 1.09 15.39 8.64
C ALA A 125 1.19 16.87 9.03
N VAL A 126 2.41 17.35 9.29
CA VAL A 126 2.69 18.78 9.58
C VAL A 126 2.32 19.67 8.39
N LYS A 127 2.68 19.29 7.16
CA LYS A 127 2.36 20.06 5.95
C LYS A 127 0.86 20.12 5.63
N ASN A 128 0.06 19.23 6.19
CA ASN A 128 -1.40 19.17 5.98
C ASN A 128 -2.21 19.62 7.21
N GLN A 129 -1.59 20.36 8.14
CA GLN A 129 -2.24 20.85 9.36
C GLN A 129 -3.46 21.75 9.11
N ASP A 130 -3.52 22.40 7.94
CA ASP A 130 -4.66 23.22 7.51
C ASP A 130 -5.89 22.36 7.15
N HIS A 131 -5.69 21.06 6.94
CA HIS A 131 -6.75 20.11 6.60
C HIS A 131 -7.15 19.22 7.76
N PHE A 132 -6.20 18.81 8.61
CA PHE A 132 -6.48 17.96 9.78
C PHE A 132 -5.43 18.14 10.87
N GLN A 133 -5.85 17.92 12.12
CA GLN A 133 -4.93 17.82 13.26
C GLN A 133 -4.47 16.38 13.45
N HIS A 134 -3.26 16.18 13.97
CA HIS A 134 -2.70 14.85 14.20
C HIS A 134 -2.03 14.72 15.57
N ILE A 135 -1.94 13.48 16.05
CA ILE A 135 -1.16 13.08 17.24
C ILE A 135 -0.39 11.80 16.93
N THR A 136 0.79 11.62 17.53
CA THR A 136 1.55 10.37 17.39
C THR A 136 0.89 9.24 18.17
N MET A 137 1.12 7.97 17.78
CA MET A 137 0.62 6.83 18.55
C MET A 137 1.16 6.83 19.99
N ASN A 138 2.45 7.19 20.16
CA ASN A 138 3.07 7.29 21.47
C ASN A 138 2.38 8.33 22.35
N ASP A 139 2.14 9.55 21.84
CA ASP A 139 1.48 10.61 22.61
C ASP A 139 0.01 10.26 22.90
N PHE A 140 -0.69 9.64 21.95
CA PHE A 140 -2.04 9.11 22.18
C PHE A 140 -2.05 8.05 23.29
N ARG A 141 -1.09 7.14 23.32
CA ARG A 141 -0.92 6.16 24.41
C ARG A 141 -0.64 6.85 25.75
N GLN A 142 0.18 7.91 25.78
CA GLN A 142 0.41 8.67 27.01
C GLN A 142 -0.85 9.38 27.50
N TRP A 143 -1.65 9.96 26.60
CA TRP A 143 -2.98 10.49 26.93
C TRP A 143 -3.86 9.42 27.58
N LEU A 144 -3.92 8.21 27.00
CA LEU A 144 -4.69 7.09 27.59
C LEU A 144 -4.21 6.72 29.00
N LEU A 145 -2.90 6.63 29.21
CA LEU A 145 -2.31 6.29 30.51
C LEU A 145 -2.60 7.37 31.57
N GLU A 146 -2.50 8.66 31.21
CA GLU A 146 -2.84 9.75 32.11
C GLU A 146 -4.33 9.80 32.45
N ARG A 147 -5.20 9.54 31.47
CA ARG A 147 -6.65 9.41 31.67
C ARG A 147 -6.98 8.22 32.58
N GLN A 148 -6.31 7.09 32.40
CA GLN A 148 -6.46 5.91 33.25
C GLN A 148 -5.98 6.17 34.69
N ALA A 149 -4.89 6.92 34.88
CA ALA A 149 -4.34 7.23 36.20
C ALA A 149 -5.29 8.04 37.10
N ILE A 150 -6.28 8.73 36.52
CA ILE A 150 -7.35 9.43 37.24
C ILE A 150 -8.67 8.65 37.26
N ASP A 151 -8.65 7.36 36.93
CA ASP A 151 -9.82 6.47 36.84
C ASP A 151 -10.90 6.95 35.85
N ARG A 152 -10.47 7.65 34.78
CA ARG A 152 -11.34 8.15 33.72
C ARG A 152 -10.78 7.82 32.34
N PRO A 153 -10.68 6.52 31.99
CA PRO A 153 -10.15 6.09 30.70
C PRO A 153 -10.95 6.69 29.54
N GLY A 154 -10.28 6.92 28.40
CA GLY A 154 -10.94 7.45 27.21
C GLY A 154 -12.05 6.54 26.72
N THR A 155 -13.22 7.12 26.41
CA THR A 155 -14.34 6.40 25.78
C THR A 155 -14.04 6.05 24.34
N SER A 156 -14.42 4.84 23.90
CA SER A 156 -14.24 4.45 22.51
C SER A 156 -15.39 3.63 21.93
N GLN A 157 -15.77 3.95 20.70
CA GLN A 157 -16.74 3.22 19.90
C GLN A 157 -16.05 2.57 18.71
N SER A 158 -16.35 1.29 18.45
CA SER A 158 -15.90 0.59 17.24
C SER A 158 -16.68 1.03 16.02
N MET A 159 -15.96 1.43 14.98
CA MET A 159 -16.50 1.90 13.71
C MET A 159 -15.90 1.06 12.58
N HIS A 160 -16.74 0.43 11.78
CA HIS A 160 -16.30 -0.48 10.72
C HIS A 160 -16.76 0.03 9.35
N ILE A 161 -15.82 0.26 8.44
CA ILE A 161 -16.11 0.64 7.06
C ILE A 161 -15.73 -0.54 6.16
N HIS A 162 -16.73 -1.18 5.56
CA HIS A 162 -16.56 -2.41 4.78
C HIS A 162 -16.90 -2.25 3.30
N VAL A 163 -16.25 -3.08 2.49
CA VAL A 163 -16.77 -3.48 1.18
C VAL A 163 -17.97 -4.40 1.34
N ASN A 164 -18.98 -4.23 0.48
CA ASN A 164 -20.20 -5.04 0.47
C ASN A 164 -19.98 -6.48 -0.08
N LEU A 165 -18.92 -7.16 0.35
CA LEU A 165 -18.57 -8.51 -0.08
C LEU A 165 -18.94 -9.55 1.00
N ARG A 166 -19.39 -10.72 0.54
CA ARG A 166 -19.63 -11.88 1.40
C ARG A 166 -18.28 -12.42 1.89
N GLY A 167 -18.01 -12.27 3.18
CA GLY A 167 -16.77 -12.73 3.82
C GLY A 167 -16.00 -11.55 4.39
N HIS A 168 -16.23 -11.25 5.67
CA HIS A 168 -15.43 -10.27 6.39
C HIS A 168 -14.06 -10.87 6.65
N ALA A 169 -13.00 -10.10 6.37
CA ALA A 169 -11.70 -10.44 6.88
C ALA A 169 -11.73 -10.45 8.41
N VAL A 170 -10.86 -11.25 9.02
CA VAL A 170 -10.75 -11.31 10.47
C VAL A 170 -10.24 -9.95 10.97
N GLU A 171 -11.08 -9.24 11.72
CA GLU A 171 -10.74 -7.98 12.36
C GLU A 171 -9.82 -8.27 13.55
N PRO A 172 -8.64 -7.64 13.65
CA PRO A 172 -7.77 -7.84 14.80
C PRO A 172 -8.38 -7.25 16.07
N ASN A 173 -8.03 -7.79 17.23
CA ASN A 173 -8.49 -7.23 18.50
C ASN A 173 -7.91 -5.82 18.74
N ASN A 174 -8.70 -4.95 19.36
CA ASN A 174 -8.20 -3.67 19.84
C ASN A 174 -7.26 -3.88 21.04
N CYS A 175 -5.96 -3.67 20.84
CA CYS A 175 -4.94 -3.83 21.88
C CYS A 175 -5.13 -2.85 23.05
N PHE A 176 -5.65 -1.64 22.82
CA PHE A 176 -5.93 -0.68 23.89
C PHE A 176 -7.15 -1.10 24.72
N ALA A 177 -8.17 -1.69 24.10
CA ALA A 177 -9.30 -2.26 24.82
C ALA A 177 -8.88 -3.48 25.64
N SER A 178 -8.04 -4.35 25.06
CA SER A 178 -7.49 -5.54 25.73
C SER A 178 -6.60 -5.18 26.93
N GLN A 179 -5.97 -4.01 26.89
CA GLN A 179 -5.17 -3.45 27.99
C GLN A 179 -5.99 -2.58 28.96
N HIS A 180 -7.32 -2.51 28.79
CA HIS A 180 -8.22 -1.66 29.57
C HIS A 180 -7.87 -0.17 29.56
N LEU A 181 -7.21 0.31 28.50
CA LEU A 181 -6.87 1.71 28.29
C LEU A 181 -8.02 2.51 27.67
N LEU A 182 -8.88 1.83 26.91
CA LEU A 182 -10.12 2.39 26.36
C LEU A 182 -11.34 1.78 27.04
N ASN A 183 -12.32 2.63 27.35
CA ASN A 183 -13.61 2.21 27.85
C ASN A 183 -14.60 2.05 26.69
N MET A 184 -14.96 0.81 26.40
CA MET A 184 -15.90 0.45 25.33
C MET A 184 -17.25 -0.06 25.87
N ASN A 185 -17.46 0.01 27.18
CA ASN A 185 -18.60 -0.63 27.83
C ASN A 185 -19.92 0.03 27.44
N GLY A 186 -20.90 -0.77 27.01
CA GLY A 186 -22.24 -0.30 26.68
C GLY A 186 -22.35 0.48 25.37
N LEU A 187 -21.28 0.53 24.56
CA LEU A 187 -21.27 1.24 23.29
C LEU A 187 -21.51 0.28 22.11
N PRO A 188 -22.49 0.56 21.24
CA PRO A 188 -22.74 -0.29 20.07
C PRO A 188 -21.60 -0.18 19.06
N GLU A 189 -21.21 -1.32 18.48
CA GLU A 189 -20.44 -1.31 17.23
C GLU A 189 -21.28 -0.71 16.11
N ARG A 190 -20.66 0.10 15.26
CA ARG A 190 -21.33 0.67 14.08
C ARG A 190 -20.62 0.19 12.81
N ARG A 191 -21.40 -0.15 11.79
CA ARG A 191 -20.90 -0.69 10.52
C ARG A 191 -21.48 0.08 9.35
N LEU A 192 -20.63 0.49 8.41
CA LEU A 192 -20.97 1.15 7.16
C LEU A 192 -20.53 0.25 6.00
N TYR A 193 -21.49 -0.16 5.17
CA TYR A 193 -21.24 -0.96 3.98
C TYR A 193 -21.34 -0.06 2.74
N LEU A 194 -20.25 0.01 1.98
CA LEU A 194 -20.20 0.78 0.75
C LEU A 194 -19.89 -0.16 -0.42
N ASN A 195 -20.54 0.12 -1.56
CA ASN A 195 -20.30 -0.67 -2.77
C ASN A 195 -18.89 -0.40 -3.31
N GLU A 196 -18.23 -1.45 -3.76
CA GLU A 196 -16.88 -1.33 -4.30
C GLU A 196 -16.92 -0.99 -5.79
N THR A 197 -16.31 0.12 -6.20
CA THR A 197 -16.31 0.54 -7.60
C THR A 197 -15.12 1.42 -7.93
N ALA A 198 -14.42 1.11 -9.01
CA ALA A 198 -13.33 1.95 -9.51
C ALA A 198 -13.84 3.30 -10.05
N ASN A 199 -15.10 3.36 -10.50
CA ASN A 199 -15.69 4.53 -11.13
C ASN A 199 -15.88 5.68 -10.12
N PRO A 200 -15.14 6.81 -10.24
CA PRO A 200 -15.25 7.93 -9.31
C PRO A 200 -16.66 8.53 -9.23
N LEU A 201 -17.40 8.57 -10.35
CA LEU A 201 -18.76 9.14 -10.40
C LEU A 201 -19.74 8.36 -9.53
N LYS A 202 -19.53 7.05 -9.36
CA LYS A 202 -20.36 6.22 -8.48
C LYS A 202 -20.02 6.38 -6.99
N ARG A 203 -18.92 7.08 -6.67
CA ARG A 203 -18.42 7.32 -5.32
C ARG A 203 -18.57 8.75 -4.85
N LEU A 204 -19.24 9.62 -5.63
CA LEU A 204 -19.38 11.04 -5.30
C LEU A 204 -19.96 11.27 -3.89
N TYR A 205 -20.93 10.46 -3.49
CA TYR A 205 -21.58 10.56 -2.17
C TYR A 205 -20.86 9.82 -1.04
N TYR A 206 -19.75 9.12 -1.30
CA TYR A 206 -19.07 8.33 -0.26
C TYR A 206 -18.40 9.21 0.79
N GLU A 207 -17.93 10.40 0.42
CA GLU A 207 -17.42 11.37 1.38
C GLU A 207 -18.49 11.72 2.42
N ASP A 208 -19.67 12.16 1.95
CA ASP A 208 -20.80 12.52 2.81
C ASP A 208 -21.27 11.32 3.65
N ALA A 209 -21.38 10.13 3.05
CA ALA A 209 -21.80 8.94 3.78
C ALA A 209 -20.84 8.54 4.92
N VAL A 210 -19.53 8.65 4.69
CA VAL A 210 -18.52 8.36 5.74
C VAL A 210 -18.50 9.48 6.79
N LYS A 211 -18.67 10.73 6.37
CA LYS A 211 -18.78 11.88 7.26
C LYS A 211 -19.97 11.74 8.21
N ASP A 212 -21.16 11.50 7.67
CA ASP A 212 -22.40 11.26 8.43
C ASP A 212 -22.22 10.09 9.40
N PHE A 213 -21.61 9.00 8.92
CA PHE A 213 -21.30 7.84 9.75
C PHE A 213 -20.45 8.20 10.97
N PHE A 214 -19.35 8.95 10.78
CA PHE A 214 -18.49 9.40 11.88
C PHE A 214 -19.12 10.46 12.78
N LEU A 215 -20.03 11.27 12.24
CA LEU A 215 -20.78 12.23 13.04
C LEU A 215 -21.88 11.56 13.86
N GLY A 216 -22.36 10.38 13.49
CA GLY A 216 -23.55 9.79 14.13
C GLY A 216 -24.85 10.13 13.43
N VAL A 217 -24.80 10.73 12.24
CA VAL A 217 -25.97 11.04 11.43
C VAL A 217 -26.42 9.77 10.70
N TYR A 218 -27.71 9.46 10.78
CA TYR A 218 -28.34 8.42 9.98
C TYR A 218 -29.73 8.85 9.52
N ARG A 219 -30.27 8.21 8.49
CA ARG A 219 -31.67 8.42 8.11
C ARG A 219 -32.56 7.44 8.86
N ASP A 220 -33.53 7.98 9.57
CA ASP A 220 -34.55 7.17 10.22
C ASP A 220 -35.41 6.45 9.17
N ALA A 221 -35.65 5.16 9.39
CA ALA A 221 -36.29 4.31 8.38
C ALA A 221 -37.79 4.61 8.21
N GLU A 222 -38.43 5.12 9.27
CA GLU A 222 -39.88 5.38 9.28
C GLU A 222 -40.19 6.78 8.74
N SER A 223 -39.49 7.79 9.25
CA SER A 223 -39.70 9.20 8.89
C SER A 223 -38.90 9.64 7.66
N GLY A 224 -37.78 8.97 7.36
CA GLY A 224 -36.83 9.40 6.33
C GLY A 224 -36.01 10.65 6.71
N GLU A 225 -36.22 11.19 7.91
CA GLU A 225 -35.49 12.35 8.42
C GLU A 225 -34.07 11.97 8.86
N SER A 226 -33.16 12.94 8.84
CA SER A 226 -31.81 12.74 9.35
C SER A 226 -31.82 12.90 10.86
N VAL A 227 -31.46 11.82 11.57
CA VAL A 227 -31.37 11.76 13.03
C VAL A 227 -29.91 11.71 13.43
N GLN A 228 -29.57 12.47 14.46
CA GLN A 228 -28.25 12.54 15.04
C GLN A 228 -28.20 11.63 16.27
N ASP A 229 -27.29 10.65 16.27
CA ASP A 229 -27.00 9.84 17.44
C ASP A 229 -26.37 10.70 18.54
N GLU A 230 -27.01 10.73 19.72
CA GLU A 230 -26.54 11.45 20.90
C GLU A 230 -25.27 10.83 21.52
N ILE A 231 -24.97 9.57 21.18
CA ILE A 231 -23.81 8.83 21.69
C ILE A 231 -22.56 9.21 20.92
N THR A 232 -22.53 9.00 19.59
CA THR A 232 -21.33 9.16 18.75
C THR A 232 -20.66 10.53 18.91
N ASP A 233 -21.43 11.61 19.05
CA ASP A 233 -20.86 12.96 19.22
C ASP A 233 -20.09 13.11 20.55
N LYS A 234 -20.52 12.40 21.60
CA LYS A 234 -19.87 12.44 22.93
C LYS A 234 -18.69 11.50 23.07
N ILE A 235 -18.44 10.62 22.09
CA ILE A 235 -17.33 9.66 22.13
C ILE A 235 -16.00 10.36 21.83
N GLU A 236 -15.03 10.14 22.72
CA GLU A 236 -13.67 10.67 22.60
C GLU A 236 -12.91 9.97 21.45
N VAL A 237 -12.94 8.64 21.36
CA VAL A 237 -12.15 7.86 20.38
C VAL A 237 -13.03 7.04 19.43
N LEU A 238 -13.03 7.36 18.13
CA LEU A 238 -13.57 6.48 17.10
C LEU A 238 -12.49 5.45 16.69
N SER A 239 -12.65 4.19 17.11
CA SER A 239 -11.76 3.08 16.74
C SER A 239 -12.16 2.52 15.38
N VAL A 240 -11.44 2.87 14.31
CA VAL A 240 -11.85 2.60 12.92
C VAL A 240 -11.16 1.37 12.34
N TYR A 241 -11.96 0.37 11.98
CA TYR A 241 -11.57 -0.70 11.06
C TYR A 241 -11.92 -0.30 9.63
N TYR A 242 -10.95 -0.39 8.72
CA TYR A 242 -11.10 0.10 7.38
C TYR A 242 -10.78 -0.96 6.31
N ASP A 243 -11.80 -1.31 5.54
CA ASP A 243 -11.74 -2.30 4.46
C ASP A 243 -12.42 -1.75 3.20
N ARG A 244 -11.65 -1.04 2.37
CA ARG A 244 -12.02 -0.53 1.03
C ARG A 244 -10.81 -0.64 0.10
N ARG A 245 -11.02 -0.58 -1.22
CA ARG A 245 -9.91 -0.60 -2.21
C ARG A 245 -9.75 0.70 -3.00
N PHE A 246 -10.76 1.58 -2.94
CA PHE A 246 -10.78 2.87 -3.62
C PHE A 246 -10.94 4.05 -2.63
N PRO A 247 -10.39 5.24 -2.97
CA PRO A 247 -10.54 6.44 -2.14
C PRO A 247 -12.00 6.91 -2.08
N PHE A 248 -12.30 7.91 -1.26
CA PHE A 248 -13.65 8.47 -1.12
C PHE A 248 -13.68 9.97 -0.81
N VAL A 249 -12.57 10.55 -0.40
CA VAL A 249 -12.39 11.99 -0.18
C VAL A 249 -11.98 12.65 -1.50
N HIS A 250 -12.61 13.78 -1.84
CA HIS A 250 -12.41 14.46 -3.12
C HIS A 250 -11.36 15.58 -3.08
N ASN A 251 -10.65 15.73 -1.97
CA ASN A 251 -9.55 16.69 -1.85
C ASN A 251 -8.29 16.18 -2.61
N PRO A 252 -7.75 16.93 -3.59
CA PRO A 252 -6.55 16.53 -4.33
C PRO A 252 -5.32 16.24 -3.46
N ALA A 253 -5.16 16.94 -2.33
CA ALA A 253 -4.05 16.70 -1.40
C ALA A 253 -4.16 15.33 -0.71
N ALA A 254 -5.36 14.77 -0.60
CA ALA A 254 -5.58 13.40 -0.12
C ALA A 254 -5.16 12.34 -1.16
N GLU A 255 -4.87 12.75 -2.41
CA GLU A 255 -4.38 11.90 -3.51
C GLU A 255 -2.85 11.96 -3.69
N THR A 256 -2.14 12.88 -3.03
CA THR A 256 -0.67 12.91 -2.95
C THR A 256 -0.09 11.86 -1.97
N PRO A 257 0.75 10.91 -2.41
CA PRO A 257 1.32 9.87 -1.54
C PRO A 257 2.08 10.43 -0.33
N ILE A 258 2.14 9.66 0.76
CA ILE A 258 2.92 10.02 1.93
C ILE A 258 4.39 9.77 1.61
N PRO A 259 5.30 10.76 1.75
CA PRO A 259 6.72 10.53 1.59
C PRO A 259 7.21 9.49 2.60
N TYR A 260 8.14 8.65 2.19
CA TYR A 260 8.78 7.69 3.09
C TYR A 260 9.72 8.38 4.09
N SER A 261 10.13 7.66 5.12
CA SER A 261 11.05 8.15 6.15
C SER A 261 12.43 8.46 5.57
N GLU A 262 13.15 9.38 6.21
CA GLU A 262 14.52 9.75 5.81
C GLU A 262 15.47 8.56 5.87
N GLN A 263 15.27 7.67 6.84
CA GLN A 263 16.07 6.46 7.02
C GLN A 263 15.98 5.52 5.81
N VAL A 264 14.76 5.16 5.36
CA VAL A 264 14.62 4.25 4.21
C VAL A 264 14.99 4.90 2.89
N THR A 265 14.73 6.20 2.74
CA THR A 265 15.08 6.95 1.53
C THR A 265 16.59 7.12 1.38
N SER A 266 17.31 7.51 2.44
CA SER A 266 18.78 7.62 2.42
C SER A 266 19.46 6.27 2.18
N GLN A 267 18.94 5.17 2.74
CA GLN A 267 19.45 3.83 2.45
C GLN A 267 19.22 3.45 0.98
N ALA A 268 18.05 3.75 0.43
CA ALA A 268 17.77 3.52 -0.99
C ALA A 268 18.68 4.35 -1.90
N ASP A 269 18.97 5.60 -1.53
CA ASP A 269 19.88 6.48 -2.27
C ASP A 269 21.31 5.92 -2.29
N ALA A 270 21.81 5.46 -1.14
CA ALA A 270 23.14 4.86 -1.02
C ALA A 270 23.28 3.60 -1.90
N ILE A 271 22.33 2.67 -1.78
CA ILE A 271 22.33 1.42 -2.57
C ILE A 271 22.19 1.73 -4.07
N ALA A 272 21.26 2.61 -4.45
CA ALA A 272 21.07 2.95 -5.86
C ALA A 272 22.33 3.58 -6.48
N LYS A 273 23.08 4.39 -5.70
CA LYS A 273 24.35 4.96 -6.15
C LYS A 273 25.42 3.89 -6.39
N GLU A 274 25.47 2.85 -5.55
CA GLU A 274 26.40 1.73 -5.72
C GLU A 274 26.04 0.81 -6.90
N LEU A 275 24.73 0.63 -7.16
CA LEU A 275 24.25 -0.21 -8.25
C LEU A 275 24.34 0.46 -9.63
N SER A 276 24.30 1.80 -9.68
CA SER A 276 24.23 2.54 -10.95
C SER A 276 25.47 2.34 -11.84
N PRO A 277 25.30 2.12 -13.16
CA PRO A 277 24.02 2.01 -13.86
C PRO A 277 23.34 0.64 -13.65
N TYR A 278 22.03 0.65 -13.37
CA TYR A 278 21.23 -0.57 -13.23
C TYR A 278 19.81 -0.43 -13.72
N TRP A 279 19.21 -1.57 -14.02
CA TRP A 279 17.81 -1.69 -14.42
C TRP A 279 17.03 -2.42 -13.35
N ALA A 280 15.92 -1.82 -12.91
CA ALA A 280 14.99 -2.48 -12.02
C ALA A 280 13.89 -3.20 -12.81
N VAL A 281 13.64 -4.46 -12.48
CA VAL A 281 12.59 -5.27 -13.09
C VAL A 281 11.60 -5.69 -12.03
N HIS A 282 10.37 -5.24 -12.16
CA HIS A 282 9.28 -5.69 -11.30
C HIS A 282 8.45 -6.76 -12.00
N TRP A 283 8.66 -8.01 -11.58
CA TRP A 283 7.99 -9.18 -12.16
C TRP A 283 7.08 -9.86 -11.14
N ARG A 284 5.80 -9.46 -11.17
CA ARG A 284 4.73 -10.13 -10.41
C ARG A 284 4.20 -11.32 -11.19
N THR A 285 4.70 -12.49 -10.84
CA THR A 285 4.38 -13.76 -11.50
C THR A 285 3.09 -14.37 -10.96
N GLU A 286 2.63 -13.94 -9.79
CA GLU A 286 1.41 -14.48 -9.18
C GLU A 286 0.20 -14.33 -10.12
N ARG A 287 -0.53 -15.43 -10.32
CA ARG A 287 -1.79 -15.48 -11.10
C ARG A 287 -1.67 -15.01 -12.55
N VAL A 288 -0.48 -15.12 -13.15
CA VAL A 288 -0.34 -15.05 -14.61
C VAL A 288 -1.05 -16.26 -15.21
N GLU A 289 -1.95 -16.02 -16.16
CA GLU A 289 -2.76 -17.08 -16.79
C GLU A 289 -2.66 -17.02 -18.32
N PRO A 290 -2.33 -18.14 -19.00
CA PRO A 290 -1.88 -19.39 -18.39
C PRO A 290 -0.47 -19.26 -17.79
N ALA A 291 -0.20 -19.97 -16.69
CA ALA A 291 1.12 -19.97 -16.05
C ALA A 291 2.28 -20.39 -17.00
N SER A 292 1.98 -21.16 -18.05
CA SER A 292 2.95 -21.51 -19.10
C SER A 292 3.57 -20.31 -19.82
N ASN A 293 2.90 -19.15 -19.84
CA ASN A 293 3.45 -17.94 -20.43
C ASN A 293 4.73 -17.48 -19.73
N LEU A 294 4.89 -17.77 -18.44
CA LEU A 294 6.03 -17.30 -17.65
C LEU A 294 7.39 -17.71 -18.24
N VAL A 295 7.48 -18.89 -18.86
CA VAL A 295 8.71 -19.35 -19.51
C VAL A 295 9.04 -18.47 -20.72
N GLY A 296 8.08 -18.26 -21.63
CA GLY A 296 8.26 -17.37 -22.77
C GLY A 296 8.56 -15.92 -22.35
N CYS A 297 7.94 -15.45 -21.27
CA CYS A 297 8.23 -14.15 -20.68
C CYS A 297 9.65 -14.05 -20.11
N ALA A 298 10.20 -15.15 -19.57
CA ALA A 298 11.60 -15.21 -19.13
C ALA A 298 12.55 -15.04 -20.32
N HIS A 299 12.29 -15.73 -21.43
CA HIS A 299 13.05 -15.58 -22.67
C HIS A 299 13.01 -14.13 -23.16
N ALA A 300 11.82 -13.54 -23.26
CA ALA A 300 11.67 -12.16 -23.70
C ALA A 300 12.39 -11.15 -22.79
N LEU A 301 12.43 -11.40 -21.48
CA LEU A 301 13.18 -10.56 -20.54
C LEU A 301 14.69 -10.67 -20.78
N VAL A 302 15.23 -11.87 -20.97
CA VAL A 302 16.65 -12.06 -21.29
C VAL A 302 16.99 -11.42 -22.64
N ASP A 303 16.19 -11.65 -23.67
CA ASP A 303 16.36 -11.04 -24.99
C ASP A 303 16.36 -9.50 -24.91
N TYR A 304 15.53 -8.92 -24.04
CA TYR A 304 15.52 -7.48 -23.79
C TYR A 304 16.89 -6.98 -23.27
N PHE A 305 17.49 -7.69 -22.33
CA PHE A 305 18.77 -7.33 -21.73
C PHE A 305 19.96 -7.59 -22.67
N ASP A 306 19.85 -8.58 -23.55
CA ASP A 306 20.89 -8.87 -24.54
C ASP A 306 20.88 -7.88 -25.70
N THR A 307 19.70 -7.39 -26.10
CA THR A 307 19.55 -6.62 -27.35
C THR A 307 19.24 -5.14 -27.15
N ARG A 308 18.40 -4.79 -26.16
CA ARG A 308 17.77 -3.46 -26.09
C ARG A 308 18.27 -2.60 -24.95
N ALA A 309 18.48 -3.19 -23.77
CA ALA A 309 19.00 -2.47 -22.61
C ALA A 309 20.39 -1.82 -22.84
N PRO A 310 21.36 -2.48 -23.53
CA PRO A 310 22.66 -1.88 -23.81
C PRO A 310 22.54 -0.67 -24.75
N LEU A 311 21.68 -0.76 -25.77
CA LEU A 311 21.43 0.32 -26.73
C LEU A 311 20.82 1.56 -26.05
N LEU A 312 19.82 1.35 -25.20
CA LEU A 312 19.18 2.44 -24.46
C LEU A 312 20.13 3.09 -23.45
N SER A 313 21.00 2.30 -22.82
CA SER A 313 22.03 2.81 -21.91
C SER A 313 23.09 3.63 -22.67
N ALA A 314 23.52 3.17 -23.85
CA ALA A 314 24.50 3.88 -24.68
C ALA A 314 23.97 5.21 -25.23
N LEU A 315 22.71 5.24 -25.71
CA LEU A 315 22.06 6.47 -26.18
C LEU A 315 21.95 7.53 -25.08
N HIS A 316 21.74 7.10 -23.84
CA HIS A 316 21.66 8.01 -22.71
C HIS A 316 23.00 8.69 -22.41
N ASN A 317 24.09 7.92 -22.35
CA ASN A 317 25.43 8.46 -22.10
C ASN A 317 25.82 9.54 -23.12
N ILE A 318 25.42 9.39 -24.39
CA ILE A 318 25.66 10.38 -25.44
C ILE A 318 24.90 11.69 -25.16
N THR A 319 23.64 11.58 -24.71
CA THR A 319 22.78 12.75 -24.46
C THR A 319 23.24 13.55 -23.24
N SER A 320 23.74 12.88 -22.20
CA SER A 320 24.26 13.56 -21.00
C SER A 320 25.52 14.37 -21.28
N THR A 321 26.43 13.87 -22.12
CA THR A 321 27.68 14.58 -22.43
C THR A 321 27.45 15.81 -23.30
N SER A 322 26.46 15.77 -24.21
CA SER A 322 26.16 16.90 -25.11
C SER A 322 25.52 18.14 -24.45
N MET A 323 25.12 18.06 -23.18
CA MET A 323 24.54 19.21 -22.46
C MET A 323 25.54 19.92 -21.53
N GLU A 324 26.78 19.44 -21.42
CA GLU A 324 27.83 20.06 -20.58
C GLU A 324 28.93 20.78 -21.38
N GLU A 325 28.91 20.71 -22.72
CA GLU A 325 29.91 21.38 -23.59
C GLU A 325 29.28 22.52 -24.42
N ASP A 326 29.07 23.66 -23.78
CA ASP A 326 29.01 24.97 -24.45
C ASP A 326 30.20 25.80 -23.93
N ASP A 327 31.00 26.33 -24.85
CA ASP A 327 32.26 27.10 -24.68
C ASP A 327 33.57 26.29 -24.74
N ASP A 328 33.98 25.84 -25.94
CA ASP A 328 35.31 26.13 -26.51
C ASP A 328 35.47 25.48 -27.92
N ASP A 329 35.57 26.32 -28.95
CA ASP A 329 35.92 25.95 -30.32
C ASP A 329 37.41 25.55 -30.40
N ASP A 330 37.71 24.26 -30.62
CA ASP A 330 38.84 23.76 -31.46
C ASP A 330 39.33 22.34 -31.04
N ASP A 331 38.58 21.25 -31.29
CA ASP A 331 39.22 19.97 -31.70
C ASP A 331 38.25 18.90 -32.22
N LYS A 332 38.03 18.82 -33.55
CA LYS A 332 37.22 17.77 -34.19
C LYS A 332 37.96 16.43 -34.37
N SER A 333 39.19 16.27 -33.86
CA SER A 333 40.01 15.08 -34.12
C SER A 333 39.96 13.99 -33.03
N ASN A 334 39.26 14.23 -31.91
CA ASN A 334 39.15 13.29 -30.79
C ASN A 334 37.90 12.39 -30.79
N LEU A 335 36.87 12.74 -31.56
CA LEU A 335 35.59 12.02 -31.56
C LEU A 335 35.71 10.57 -32.08
N ASP A 336 36.59 10.32 -33.06
CA ASP A 336 36.83 8.98 -33.61
C ASP A 336 37.66 8.09 -32.66
N LYS A 337 38.42 8.69 -31.73
CA LYS A 337 39.20 7.93 -30.73
C LYS A 337 38.36 7.56 -29.50
N GLU A 338 37.41 8.41 -29.09
CA GLU A 338 36.47 8.06 -28.02
C GLU A 338 35.47 6.98 -28.45
N LEU A 339 34.97 7.02 -29.68
CA LEU A 339 34.09 5.95 -30.21
C LEU A 339 34.78 4.58 -30.26
N GLN A 340 36.08 4.54 -30.56
CA GLN A 340 36.84 3.28 -30.60
C GLN A 340 37.22 2.77 -29.20
N HIS A 341 37.33 3.63 -28.19
CA HIS A 341 37.58 3.18 -26.81
C HIS A 341 36.30 2.70 -26.09
N HIS A 342 35.12 3.19 -26.48
CA HIS A 342 33.82 2.73 -25.96
C HIS A 342 33.35 1.35 -26.45
N GLN A 343 34.05 0.73 -27.40
CA GLN A 343 33.79 -0.66 -27.81
C GLN A 343 34.46 -1.71 -26.90
N GLN A 344 35.27 -1.31 -25.91
CA GLN A 344 35.83 -2.23 -24.93
C GLN A 344 34.81 -2.51 -23.80
N GLN A 345 34.15 -3.67 -23.93
CA GLN A 345 33.25 -4.29 -22.93
C GLN A 345 32.06 -3.41 -22.53
N GLN A 346 31.03 -3.36 -23.39
CA GLN A 346 29.68 -3.09 -22.90
C GLN A 346 29.28 -4.22 -21.95
N LYS A 347 29.68 -4.09 -20.69
CA LYS A 347 29.26 -4.93 -19.58
C LYS A 347 27.73 -4.87 -19.55
N GLN A 348 27.08 -6.03 -19.57
CA GLN A 348 25.62 -6.09 -19.49
C GLN A 348 25.15 -5.27 -18.27
N PRO A 349 24.05 -4.50 -18.41
CA PRO A 349 23.55 -3.69 -17.31
C PRO A 349 23.14 -4.59 -16.14
N THR A 350 23.45 -4.16 -14.92
CA THR A 350 23.06 -4.85 -13.70
C THR A 350 21.52 -4.93 -13.63
N LEU A 351 20.97 -6.13 -13.46
CA LEU A 351 19.53 -6.35 -13.28
C LEU A 351 19.20 -6.39 -11.79
N PHE A 352 18.39 -5.47 -11.28
CA PHE A 352 17.80 -5.54 -9.95
C PHE A 352 16.37 -6.11 -10.03
N LEU A 353 16.14 -7.30 -9.49
CA LEU A 353 14.87 -8.03 -9.65
C LEU A 353 13.97 -7.92 -8.42
N LEU A 354 12.81 -7.30 -8.59
CA LEU A 354 11.70 -7.27 -7.65
C LEU A 354 10.67 -8.30 -8.09
N THR A 355 10.44 -9.36 -7.33
CA THR A 355 9.52 -10.43 -7.69
C THR A 355 8.76 -10.94 -6.48
N ASP A 356 7.56 -11.50 -6.70
CA ASP A 356 6.81 -12.22 -5.67
C ASP A 356 7.28 -13.68 -5.49
N TYR A 357 8.13 -14.16 -6.39
CA TYR A 357 8.79 -15.46 -6.31
C TYR A 357 9.83 -15.48 -5.16
N PRO A 358 10.16 -16.65 -4.57
CA PRO A 358 11.22 -16.75 -3.58
C PRO A 358 12.56 -16.14 -4.08
N HIS A 359 13.05 -15.07 -3.43
CA HIS A 359 14.26 -14.35 -3.88
C HIS A 359 15.56 -15.13 -3.68
N VAL A 360 15.59 -16.03 -2.70
CA VAL A 360 16.79 -16.78 -2.30
C VAL A 360 16.41 -18.25 -2.22
N PHE A 361 17.06 -19.08 -3.03
CA PHE A 361 16.83 -20.51 -3.11
C PHE A 361 18.10 -21.26 -3.49
N ASP A 362 18.18 -22.54 -3.09
CA ASP A 362 19.13 -23.50 -3.66
C ASP A 362 18.60 -23.95 -5.04
N GLU A 363 19.47 -24.04 -6.04
CA GLU A 363 19.11 -24.59 -7.36
C GLU A 363 18.54 -26.01 -7.22
N LYS A 364 19.04 -26.79 -6.26
CA LYS A 364 18.51 -28.12 -5.95
C LYS A 364 17.07 -28.09 -5.44
N ASP A 365 16.69 -27.06 -4.69
CA ASP A 365 15.32 -26.92 -4.19
C ASP A 365 14.37 -26.56 -5.33
N VAL A 366 14.84 -25.81 -6.32
CA VAL A 366 14.09 -25.53 -7.56
C VAL A 366 13.93 -26.80 -8.39
N ASP A 367 15.01 -27.55 -8.60
CA ASP A 367 14.97 -28.80 -9.35
C ASP A 367 14.06 -29.84 -8.65
N GLU A 368 14.12 -29.93 -7.32
CA GLU A 368 13.21 -30.73 -6.50
C GLU A 368 11.75 -30.28 -6.69
N ALA A 369 11.48 -28.97 -6.68
CA ALA A 369 10.14 -28.45 -6.90
C ALA A 369 9.62 -28.80 -8.30
N ILE A 370 10.45 -28.66 -9.34
CA ILE A 370 10.12 -29.03 -10.73
C ILE A 370 9.80 -30.53 -10.82
N ALA A 371 10.63 -31.39 -10.22
CA ALA A 371 10.41 -32.83 -10.19
C ALA A 371 9.11 -33.21 -9.44
N ASN A 372 8.73 -32.41 -8.43
CA ASN A 372 7.53 -32.58 -7.62
C ASN A 372 6.35 -31.71 -8.10
N ASN A 373 6.21 -31.54 -9.42
CA ASN A 373 5.08 -30.85 -10.06
C ASN A 373 4.85 -29.40 -9.57
N GLY A 374 5.92 -28.67 -9.27
CA GLY A 374 5.92 -27.29 -8.80
C GLY A 374 5.70 -27.11 -7.31
N THR A 375 5.65 -28.20 -6.52
CA THR A 375 5.37 -28.12 -5.08
C THR A 375 6.60 -28.48 -4.25
N THR A 376 6.89 -27.66 -3.24
CA THR A 376 7.92 -27.94 -2.23
C THR A 376 7.63 -27.17 -0.95
N LYS A 377 8.06 -27.71 0.19
CA LYS A 377 7.95 -27.04 1.50
C LYS A 377 9.08 -26.03 1.75
N LYS A 378 10.16 -26.12 0.97
CA LYS A 378 11.37 -25.32 1.15
C LYS A 378 11.27 -23.95 0.49
N MET A 379 10.50 -23.84 -0.59
CA MET A 379 10.30 -22.58 -1.29
C MET A 379 9.05 -21.87 -0.77
N LYS A 380 9.24 -20.67 -0.22
CA LYS A 380 8.15 -19.81 0.27
C LYS A 380 8.13 -18.52 -0.54
N PRO A 381 7.01 -18.16 -1.19
CA PRO A 381 6.90 -16.91 -1.91
C PRO A 381 7.25 -15.71 -1.03
N ALA A 382 7.85 -14.68 -1.64
CA ALA A 382 8.21 -13.45 -0.96
C ALA A 382 7.00 -12.54 -0.70
N SER A 383 5.88 -12.82 -1.37
CA SER A 383 4.63 -12.08 -1.23
C SER A 383 3.59 -12.84 -0.41
N ALA A 384 2.95 -12.14 0.54
CA ALA A 384 1.81 -12.69 1.28
C ALA A 384 0.57 -12.96 0.40
N SER A 385 0.49 -12.38 -0.79
CA SER A 385 -0.61 -12.65 -1.74
C SER A 385 -0.39 -13.89 -2.60
N PHE A 386 0.79 -14.50 -2.51
CA PHE A 386 1.19 -15.65 -3.31
C PHE A 386 1.33 -16.87 -2.39
N SER A 387 0.39 -17.81 -2.48
CA SER A 387 0.46 -19.01 -1.65
C SER A 387 1.51 -19.99 -2.17
N PRO A 388 2.21 -20.76 -1.31
CA PRO A 388 3.17 -21.77 -1.76
C PRO A 388 2.57 -22.76 -2.76
N ASN A 389 1.28 -23.10 -2.61
CA ASN A 389 0.56 -24.01 -3.50
C ASN A 389 0.22 -23.39 -4.87
N SER A 390 0.46 -22.10 -5.05
CA SER A 390 0.26 -21.40 -6.32
C SER A 390 1.53 -21.37 -7.19
N LEU A 391 2.67 -21.80 -6.65
CA LEU A 391 3.88 -22.02 -7.44
C LEU A 391 3.67 -23.22 -8.36
N THR A 392 4.09 -23.08 -9.62
CA THR A 392 3.97 -24.13 -10.63
C THR A 392 5.33 -24.37 -11.27
N ILE A 393 5.47 -25.48 -12.01
CA ILE A 393 6.69 -25.79 -12.78
C ILE A 393 7.12 -24.58 -13.63
N SER A 394 6.19 -23.89 -14.27
CA SER A 394 6.49 -22.73 -15.13
C SER A 394 7.11 -21.57 -14.37
N HIS A 395 6.73 -21.34 -13.11
CA HIS A 395 7.35 -20.30 -12.27
C HIS A 395 8.83 -20.64 -12.02
N HIS A 396 9.08 -21.88 -11.63
CA HIS A 396 10.44 -22.37 -11.35
C HIS A 396 11.34 -22.31 -12.58
N GLN A 397 10.84 -22.80 -13.73
CA GLN A 397 11.58 -22.77 -14.99
C GLN A 397 11.88 -21.35 -15.46
N ALA A 398 10.91 -20.43 -15.36
CA ALA A 398 11.09 -19.05 -15.77
C ALA A 398 12.19 -18.34 -14.95
N ILE A 399 12.15 -18.48 -13.63
CA ILE A 399 13.14 -17.84 -12.75
C ILE A 399 14.51 -18.50 -12.90
N GLN A 400 14.56 -19.84 -12.99
CA GLN A 400 15.81 -20.55 -13.26
C GLN A 400 16.44 -20.09 -14.58
N TYR A 401 15.63 -19.85 -15.62
CA TYR A 401 16.11 -19.33 -16.91
C TYR A 401 16.72 -17.94 -16.75
N VAL A 402 16.04 -17.00 -16.07
CA VAL A 402 16.59 -15.65 -15.83
C VAL A 402 17.93 -15.71 -15.10
N TYR A 403 18.02 -16.47 -14.01
CA TYR A 403 19.24 -16.55 -13.20
C TYR A 403 20.39 -17.26 -13.93
N LYS A 404 20.10 -18.12 -14.92
CA LYS A 404 21.14 -18.75 -15.75
C LYS A 404 21.75 -17.79 -16.78
N HIS A 405 21.02 -16.76 -17.19
CA HIS A 405 21.41 -15.90 -18.31
C HIS A 405 21.74 -14.47 -17.92
N LEU A 406 21.26 -13.97 -16.78
CA LEU A 406 21.47 -12.59 -16.34
C LEU A 406 22.17 -12.53 -14.98
N GLN A 407 22.96 -11.47 -14.77
CA GLN A 407 23.48 -11.12 -13.44
C GLN A 407 22.39 -10.41 -12.64
N VAL A 408 21.80 -11.13 -11.68
CA VAL A 408 20.63 -10.68 -10.91
C VAL A 408 21.04 -10.16 -9.55
N HIS A 409 20.61 -8.96 -9.20
CA HIS A 409 20.70 -8.41 -7.86
C HIS A 409 19.32 -8.48 -7.21
N VAL A 410 19.27 -8.96 -5.97
CA VAL A 410 18.04 -9.02 -5.17
C VAL A 410 18.33 -8.51 -3.77
N THR A 411 17.33 -7.95 -3.10
CA THR A 411 17.41 -7.71 -1.66
C THR A 411 16.98 -8.97 -0.91
N HIS A 412 17.58 -9.18 0.25
CA HIS A 412 17.18 -10.25 1.15
C HIS A 412 17.43 -9.84 2.60
N LEU A 413 16.52 -10.26 3.49
CA LEU A 413 16.74 -10.17 4.93
C LEU A 413 17.72 -11.28 5.31
N ALA A 414 19.01 -10.98 5.38
CA ALA A 414 19.99 -11.96 5.85
C ALA A 414 19.60 -12.42 7.26
N GLU A 415 19.29 -13.70 7.49
CA GLU A 415 19.16 -14.19 8.86
C GLU A 415 20.56 -14.13 9.52
N GLN A 416 20.71 -13.41 10.64
CA GLN A 416 21.91 -13.55 11.47
C GLN A 416 22.00 -15.00 11.95
N SER A 417 22.76 -15.80 11.23
CA SER A 417 23.59 -16.83 11.83
C SER A 417 24.97 -16.77 11.17
N PRO A 418 25.91 -16.02 11.77
CA PRO A 418 27.33 -16.20 11.49
C PRO A 418 27.83 -17.63 11.80
N SER A 419 26.98 -18.48 12.38
CA SER A 419 27.26 -19.85 12.79
C SER A 419 26.50 -20.93 12.01
N ALA A 420 25.77 -20.60 10.94
CA ALA A 420 25.17 -21.60 10.07
C ALA A 420 26.19 -22.09 9.01
N THR A 421 27.24 -22.74 9.49
CA THR A 421 28.12 -23.64 8.71
C THR A 421 27.41 -24.93 8.26
N SER A 422 26.07 -24.96 8.21
CA SER A 422 25.33 -26.10 7.68
C SER A 422 25.21 -25.97 6.17
N SER A 423 26.21 -26.51 5.46
CA SER A 423 26.15 -26.90 4.05
C SER A 423 25.57 -25.86 3.10
N ALA A 424 26.17 -24.68 3.04
CA ALA A 424 25.84 -23.68 2.04
C ALA A 424 26.15 -24.27 0.64
N SER A 425 25.11 -24.78 -0.02
CA SER A 425 25.07 -24.83 -1.47
C SER A 425 25.47 -23.46 -1.96
N SER A 426 26.51 -23.39 -2.80
CA SER A 426 26.89 -22.14 -3.44
C SER A 426 25.64 -21.52 -4.07
N PRO A 427 25.32 -20.24 -3.81
CA PRO A 427 24.23 -19.57 -4.52
C PRO A 427 24.37 -19.81 -6.03
N PRO A 428 23.27 -19.95 -6.81
CA PRO A 428 23.36 -20.04 -8.26
C PRO A 428 24.33 -18.99 -8.81
N ALA A 429 25.12 -19.35 -9.82
CA ALA A 429 26.37 -18.65 -10.16
C ALA A 429 26.22 -17.15 -10.50
N ASN A 430 25.01 -16.65 -10.76
CA ASN A 430 24.80 -15.30 -11.30
C ASN A 430 23.84 -14.42 -10.48
N TRP A 431 23.74 -14.59 -9.15
CA TRP A 431 23.02 -13.60 -8.35
C TRP A 431 23.81 -13.06 -7.16
N THR A 432 23.52 -11.79 -6.85
CA THR A 432 24.16 -11.01 -5.78
C THR A 432 23.09 -10.53 -4.81
N VAL A 433 23.23 -10.87 -3.53
CA VAL A 433 22.42 -10.26 -2.46
C VAL A 433 22.91 -8.84 -2.25
N VAL A 434 22.01 -7.86 -2.38
CA VAL A 434 22.26 -6.49 -1.93
C VAL A 434 22.18 -6.50 -0.39
N PRO A 435 23.27 -6.16 0.32
CA PRO A 435 23.29 -6.23 1.77
C PRO A 435 22.36 -5.18 2.36
N ILE A 436 21.37 -5.61 3.15
CA ILE A 436 20.49 -4.73 3.90
C ILE A 436 20.93 -4.73 5.37
N PRO A 437 21.08 -3.55 6.02
CA PRO A 437 21.38 -3.47 7.44
C PRO A 437 20.38 -4.32 8.26
N TYR A 438 20.93 -5.31 8.97
CA TYR A 438 20.15 -6.34 9.63
C TYR A 438 19.27 -5.81 10.76
N ASP A 439 19.76 -4.79 11.46
CA ASP A 439 19.11 -4.14 12.60
C ASP A 439 17.75 -3.53 12.25
N ILE A 440 17.59 -3.04 11.02
CA ILE A 440 16.35 -2.40 10.57
C ILE A 440 15.40 -3.43 9.97
N ALA A 441 15.92 -4.30 9.11
CA ALA A 441 15.10 -5.13 8.25
C ALA A 441 14.61 -6.44 8.93
N LYS A 442 15.27 -6.89 10.01
CA LYS A 442 14.85 -8.06 10.81
C LYS A 442 13.45 -7.88 11.41
N HIS A 443 13.08 -6.66 11.77
CA HIS A 443 11.87 -6.40 12.54
C HIS A 443 10.61 -6.28 11.68
N ASP A 444 10.75 -6.09 10.37
CA ASP A 444 9.59 -5.89 9.51
C ASP A 444 9.86 -6.15 8.02
N PRO A 445 9.29 -7.22 7.42
CA PRO A 445 9.46 -7.51 6.00
C PRO A 445 8.83 -6.45 5.07
N GLY A 446 7.90 -5.63 5.55
CA GLY A 446 7.34 -4.54 4.76
C GLY A 446 8.31 -3.40 4.51
N TRP A 447 9.31 -3.23 5.37
CA TRP A 447 10.39 -2.28 5.15
C TRP A 447 11.18 -2.63 3.88
N LEU A 448 11.46 -3.92 3.66
CA LEU A 448 12.15 -4.40 2.45
C LEU A 448 11.37 -4.08 1.17
N GLY A 449 10.06 -4.32 1.17
CA GLY A 449 9.21 -4.00 0.01
C GLY A 449 9.18 -2.50 -0.31
N ILE A 450 9.28 -1.64 0.71
CA ILE A 450 9.43 -0.18 0.53
C ILE A 450 10.79 0.15 -0.08
N LEU A 451 11.87 -0.44 0.45
CA LEU A 451 13.21 -0.26 -0.09
C LEU A 451 13.28 -0.67 -1.57
N ASP A 452 12.78 -1.85 -1.91
CA ASP A 452 12.74 -2.35 -3.29
C ASP A 452 12.02 -1.36 -4.20
N LYS A 453 10.86 -0.85 -3.77
CA LYS A 453 10.13 0.16 -4.53
C LYS A 453 10.99 1.41 -4.78
N LEU A 454 11.67 1.88 -3.74
CA LEU A 454 12.50 3.08 -3.81
C LEU A 454 13.72 2.89 -4.69
N LEU A 455 14.31 1.70 -4.73
CA LEU A 455 15.35 1.33 -5.69
C LEU A 455 14.80 1.34 -7.11
N ALA A 456 13.65 0.71 -7.37
CA ALA A 456 13.04 0.74 -8.69
C ALA A 456 12.71 2.15 -9.19
N MET A 457 12.33 3.07 -8.29
CA MET A 457 12.13 4.48 -8.62
C MET A 457 13.44 5.19 -9.02
N ARG A 458 14.60 4.76 -8.49
CA ARG A 458 15.93 5.36 -8.71
C ARG A 458 16.75 4.73 -9.83
N ALA A 459 16.30 3.59 -10.37
CA ALA A 459 17.01 2.86 -11.41
C ALA A 459 17.19 3.68 -12.69
N ASP A 460 18.20 3.34 -13.49
CA ASP A 460 18.47 4.00 -14.77
C ASP A 460 17.48 3.55 -15.85
N GLY A 461 16.96 2.32 -15.72
CA GLY A 461 15.81 1.82 -16.49
C GLY A 461 14.85 1.01 -15.62
N PHE A 462 13.57 1.01 -15.98
CA PHE A 462 12.54 0.23 -15.28
C PHE A 462 11.72 -0.61 -16.26
N LEU A 463 11.60 -1.90 -15.95
CA LEU A 463 10.78 -2.85 -16.70
C LEU A 463 9.73 -3.48 -15.80
N ALA A 464 8.56 -3.73 -16.38
CA ALA A 464 7.54 -4.57 -15.77
C ALA A 464 7.06 -5.65 -16.74
N GLY A 465 6.55 -6.76 -16.20
CA GLY A 465 5.87 -7.75 -17.04
C GLY A 465 4.58 -7.16 -17.61
N GLN A 466 4.33 -7.35 -18.91
CA GLN A 466 3.13 -6.89 -19.58
C GLN A 466 1.86 -7.35 -18.82
N PRO A 467 0.97 -6.43 -18.41
CA PRO A 467 -0.20 -6.78 -17.62
C PRO A 467 -1.08 -7.85 -18.28
N SER A 468 -1.44 -8.87 -17.49
CA SER A 468 -2.25 -10.02 -17.91
C SER A 468 -1.57 -10.98 -18.89
N VAL A 469 -0.31 -10.75 -19.27
CA VAL A 469 0.46 -11.66 -20.13
C VAL A 469 1.70 -12.16 -19.41
N CYS A 470 2.62 -11.24 -19.10
CA CYS A 470 3.85 -11.54 -18.39
C CYS A 470 3.84 -11.10 -16.94
N GLY A 471 2.85 -10.33 -16.50
CA GLY A 471 2.75 -9.98 -15.08
C GLY A 471 1.37 -9.51 -14.66
N ARG A 472 1.13 -9.49 -13.35
CA ARG A 472 -0.10 -8.94 -12.78
C ARG A 472 -0.04 -7.42 -12.69
N LYS A 473 -1.11 -6.73 -13.13
CA LYS A 473 -1.28 -5.29 -12.87
C LYS A 473 -1.32 -5.02 -11.37
N SER A 474 -0.49 -4.09 -10.88
CA SER A 474 -0.42 -3.75 -9.46
C SER A 474 -0.32 -2.25 -9.19
N SER A 475 -0.86 -1.82 -8.04
CA SER A 475 -0.68 -0.45 -7.55
C SER A 475 0.79 -0.12 -7.29
N PHE A 476 1.57 -1.10 -6.86
CA PHE A 476 3.01 -0.98 -6.64
C PHE A 476 3.75 -0.59 -7.94
N THR A 477 3.53 -1.34 -9.04
CA THR A 477 4.11 -1.02 -10.36
C THR A 477 3.69 0.37 -10.82
N ASN A 478 2.40 0.68 -10.73
CA ASN A 478 1.89 1.98 -11.19
C ASN A 478 2.49 3.15 -10.40
N GLN A 479 2.72 2.99 -9.09
CA GLN A 479 3.36 4.04 -8.30
C GLN A 479 4.82 4.26 -8.72
N ILE A 480 5.57 3.20 -9.00
CA ILE A 480 6.94 3.32 -9.52
C ILE A 480 6.92 4.07 -10.85
N MET A 481 6.08 3.63 -11.81
CA MET A 481 5.99 4.26 -13.12
C MET A 481 5.61 5.74 -13.02
N ASN A 482 4.58 6.07 -12.23
CA ASN A 482 4.13 7.46 -12.07
C ASN A 482 5.21 8.35 -11.44
N GLN A 483 5.90 7.86 -10.39
CA GLN A 483 6.99 8.63 -9.76
C GLN A 483 8.17 8.84 -10.72
N ARG A 484 8.44 7.85 -11.57
CA ARG A 484 9.48 7.98 -12.59
C ARG A 484 9.09 8.99 -13.67
N LEU A 485 7.84 9.07 -14.10
CA LEU A 485 7.42 10.08 -15.11
C LEU A 485 7.78 11.53 -14.71
N ASP A 486 7.83 11.82 -13.41
CA ASP A 486 8.17 13.14 -12.86
C ASP A 486 9.67 13.27 -12.48
N HIS A 487 10.48 12.21 -12.62
CA HIS A 487 11.87 12.22 -12.17
C HIS A 487 12.79 12.89 -13.19
N PRO A 488 13.75 13.75 -12.79
CA PRO A 488 14.66 14.44 -13.72
C PRO A 488 15.76 13.54 -14.34
N ARG A 489 15.76 12.23 -14.04
CA ARG A 489 16.74 11.27 -14.61
C ARG A 489 16.11 10.55 -15.80
N THR A 490 16.87 9.65 -16.41
CA THR A 490 16.45 8.77 -17.49
C THR A 490 15.19 7.99 -17.12
N ASN A 491 14.07 8.36 -17.74
CA ASN A 491 12.77 7.75 -17.48
C ASN A 491 12.48 6.67 -18.52
N VAL A 492 13.40 5.73 -18.69
CA VAL A 492 13.08 4.53 -19.46
C VAL A 492 12.14 3.68 -18.62
N ILE A 493 10.92 3.56 -19.12
CA ILE A 493 9.84 2.76 -18.55
C ILE A 493 9.31 1.91 -19.69
N ASP A 494 9.40 0.58 -19.55
CA ASP A 494 9.00 -0.33 -20.62
C ASP A 494 8.38 -1.61 -20.05
N TYR A 495 7.82 -2.42 -20.95
CA TYR A 495 7.26 -3.73 -20.63
C TYR A 495 7.95 -4.82 -21.45
N PHE A 496 8.18 -5.97 -20.83
CA PHE A 496 8.49 -7.19 -21.56
C PHE A 496 7.22 -8.02 -21.74
N ASP A 497 7.05 -8.57 -22.93
CA ASP A 497 5.88 -9.33 -23.36
C ASP A 497 6.33 -10.58 -24.14
N LEU A 498 5.41 -11.51 -24.37
CA LEU A 498 5.68 -12.65 -25.24
C LEU A 498 6.06 -12.16 -26.64
N PRO A 499 6.97 -12.86 -27.35
CA PRO A 499 7.25 -12.57 -28.75
C PRO A 499 5.94 -12.54 -29.53
N LYS A 500 5.70 -11.46 -30.29
CA LYS A 500 4.57 -11.44 -31.20
C LYS A 500 4.76 -12.56 -32.22
N PRO A 501 3.74 -13.39 -32.50
CA PRO A 501 3.83 -14.29 -33.64
C PRO A 501 4.20 -13.43 -34.85
N SER A 502 5.31 -13.74 -35.48
CA SER A 502 5.80 -13.02 -36.66
C SER A 502 4.63 -12.90 -37.63
N GLN A 503 4.30 -11.67 -38.06
CA GLN A 503 3.35 -11.42 -39.16
C GLN A 503 3.96 -11.93 -40.47
N GLN A 504 4.17 -13.24 -40.57
CA GLN A 504 4.95 -13.88 -41.62
C GLN A 504 4.07 -14.65 -42.62
N ASP A 505 2.74 -14.46 -42.55
CA ASP A 505 1.76 -15.14 -43.42
C ASP A 505 0.90 -14.17 -44.28
N ASP A 506 1.09 -12.85 -44.23
CA ASP A 506 0.28 -11.88 -45.03
C ASP A 506 1.01 -11.35 -46.29
N LEU A 507 2.07 -12.02 -46.77
CA LEU A 507 2.77 -11.65 -48.02
C LEU A 507 2.59 -12.66 -49.17
N ASP A 508 1.74 -13.68 -48.99
CA ASP A 508 1.34 -14.61 -50.04
C ASP A 508 -0.19 -14.54 -50.31
N GLU A 509 -0.71 -13.35 -50.64
CA GLU A 509 -2.00 -13.21 -51.35
C GLU A 509 -1.94 -12.20 -52.51
#